data_AF-A0A2E3GZP4-F1
#
_entry.id   AF-A0A2E3GZP4-F1
#
_cell.length_a   1.000
_cell.length_b   1.000
_cell.length_c   1.000
_cell.angle_alpha   90.00
_cell.angle_beta   90.00
_cell.angle_gamma   90.00
#
_symmetry.space_group_name_H-M   'P 1'
#
loop_
_entity.id
_entity.type
_entity.pdbx_description
1 polymer ?
#
loop_
_entity_poly.entity_id
_entity_poly.type
_entity_poly.pdbx_seq_one_letter_code
_entity_poly.pdbx_strand_id
1 'polypeptide(L)'
;MQKFIDAETQEFISESAVKKRLSVPVEKTKIDLVPVPDIVEYSDEGDEISRTSQAPKEVPRVVSVSRTFADLSAVSDRDLEGAGVSCIDYIETPKPELLEFETVTSGELDKSEDGVWRTTWAVNELSLEDARAAKYDWLTKAATAAGAALKNGYPQWEIDGWPEQIADATAAIANPLAATPVLDGIAGDRGVDRLWLAGKIMEKAGAYRPAYGALCGKRQAIESEIESICDDESLTESEKIDLLRQIGWPE
;
A
#
# COMPACT_ATOMS: atom_id res chain seq x y z
N MET A 1 5.15 -11.87 -12.84
CA MET A 1 4.47 -11.81 -14.15
C MET A 1 5.54 -11.45 -15.16
N GLN A 2 5.73 -12.23 -16.22
CA GLN A 2 6.77 -11.92 -17.22
C GLN A 2 6.44 -10.60 -17.91
N LYS A 3 7.48 -9.78 -18.14
CA LYS A 3 7.35 -8.52 -18.85
C LYS A 3 8.16 -8.64 -20.14
N PHE A 4 7.61 -8.09 -21.21
CA PHE A 4 8.18 -8.19 -22.54
C PHE A 4 8.47 -6.80 -23.07
N ILE A 5 9.60 -6.67 -23.76
CA ILE A 5 10.00 -5.46 -24.47
C ILE A 5 10.22 -5.77 -25.94
N ASP A 6 10.09 -4.75 -26.77
CA ASP A 6 10.56 -4.78 -28.14
C ASP A 6 12.10 -4.87 -28.17
N ALA A 7 12.65 -5.80 -28.94
CA ALA A 7 14.10 -6.01 -28.98
C ALA A 7 14.85 -4.80 -29.57
N GLU A 8 14.23 -4.05 -30.49
CA GLU A 8 14.84 -2.91 -31.19
C GLU A 8 14.61 -1.60 -30.42
N THR A 9 13.37 -1.30 -30.03
CA THR A 9 13.06 -0.04 -29.34
C THR A 9 13.26 -0.10 -27.83
N GLN A 10 13.39 -1.29 -27.25
CA GLN A 10 13.44 -1.53 -25.80
C GLN A 10 12.18 -1.02 -25.04
N GLU A 11 11.08 -0.78 -25.76
CA GLU A 11 9.80 -0.33 -25.17
C GLU A 11 8.93 -1.51 -24.72
N PHE A 12 8.10 -1.29 -23.70
CA PHE A 12 7.18 -2.31 -23.20
C PHE A 12 6.13 -2.70 -24.24
N ILE A 13 5.92 -4.01 -24.38
CA ILE A 13 4.89 -4.57 -25.24
C ILE A 13 3.94 -5.46 -24.45
N SER A 14 2.64 -5.32 -24.75
CA SER A 14 1.61 -6.15 -24.12
C SER A 14 1.72 -7.61 -24.56
N GLU A 15 1.27 -8.54 -23.71
CA GLU A 15 1.24 -9.97 -24.07
C GLU A 15 0.44 -10.23 -25.35
N SER A 16 -0.65 -9.49 -25.57
CA SER A 16 -1.44 -9.59 -26.80
C SER A 16 -0.63 -9.21 -28.05
N ALA A 17 0.23 -8.20 -27.94
CA ALA A 17 1.14 -7.80 -29.02
C ALA A 17 2.21 -8.87 -29.27
N VAL A 18 2.79 -9.44 -28.21
CA VAL A 18 3.76 -10.55 -28.30
C VAL A 18 3.13 -11.76 -28.98
N LYS A 19 1.94 -12.19 -28.53
CA LYS A 19 1.17 -13.30 -29.13
C LYS A 19 0.90 -13.05 -30.60
N LYS A 20 0.56 -11.81 -30.99
CA LYS A 20 0.34 -11.44 -32.39
C LYS A 20 1.61 -11.58 -33.23
N ARG A 21 2.77 -11.14 -32.73
CA ARG A 21 4.07 -11.29 -33.42
C ARG A 21 4.46 -12.76 -33.58
N LEU A 22 4.25 -13.57 -32.55
CA LEU A 22 4.54 -15.01 -32.58
C LEU A 22 3.58 -15.82 -33.48
N SER A 23 2.37 -15.31 -33.73
CA SER A 23 1.35 -16.00 -34.53
C SER A 23 1.47 -15.74 -36.04
N VAL A 24 2.46 -14.95 -36.48
CA VAL A 24 2.70 -14.68 -37.91
C VAL A 24 2.97 -16.01 -38.63
N PRO A 25 2.23 -16.35 -39.71
CA PRO A 25 2.41 -17.61 -40.41
C PRO A 25 3.82 -17.71 -41.02
N VAL A 26 4.48 -18.85 -40.79
CA VAL A 26 5.78 -19.14 -41.41
C VAL A 26 5.57 -20.15 -42.52
N GLU A 27 6.11 -19.86 -43.70
CA GLU A 27 6.15 -20.80 -44.81
C GLU A 27 7.18 -21.90 -44.54
N LYS A 28 6.74 -23.15 -44.64
CA LYS A 28 7.60 -24.33 -44.56
C LYS A 28 7.47 -25.12 -45.84
N THR A 29 8.59 -25.63 -46.33
CA THR A 29 8.59 -26.58 -47.44
C THR A 29 8.40 -27.97 -46.89
N LYS A 30 7.29 -28.61 -47.24
CA LYS A 30 7.06 -30.03 -47.00
C LYS A 30 7.29 -30.79 -48.31
N ILE A 31 7.87 -31.98 -48.22
CA ILE A 31 8.03 -32.85 -49.37
C ILE A 31 6.87 -33.83 -49.37
N ASP A 32 6.03 -33.76 -50.40
CA ASP A 32 4.97 -34.73 -50.64
C ASP A 32 5.51 -35.80 -51.61
N LEU A 33 5.30 -37.07 -51.28
CA LEU A 33 5.62 -38.19 -52.17
C LEU A 33 4.40 -38.44 -53.06
N VAL A 34 4.49 -38.03 -54.31
CA VAL A 34 3.41 -38.24 -55.28
C VAL A 34 3.69 -39.56 -56.02
N PRO A 35 2.79 -40.57 -55.92
CA PRO A 35 2.97 -41.82 -56.65
C PRO A 35 2.94 -41.53 -58.15
N VAL A 36 3.95 -42.02 -58.86
CA VAL A 36 4.03 -41.89 -60.32
C VAL A 36 3.46 -43.18 -60.92
N PRO A 37 2.55 -43.11 -61.90
CA PRO A 37 1.98 -44.31 -62.49
C PRO A 37 3.08 -45.18 -63.11
N ASP A 38 2.92 -46.49 -62.98
CA ASP A 38 3.80 -47.47 -63.59
C ASP A 38 3.84 -47.29 -65.12
N ILE A 39 5.01 -47.49 -65.73
CA ILE A 39 5.09 -47.54 -67.20
C ILE A 39 4.58 -48.89 -67.63
N VAL A 40 3.50 -48.89 -68.41
CA VAL A 40 2.97 -50.09 -69.03
C VAL A 40 3.26 -50.04 -70.53
N GLU A 41 4.00 -51.01 -71.04
CA GLU A 41 4.24 -51.19 -72.47
C GLU A 41 3.19 -52.14 -73.04
N TYR A 42 2.63 -51.79 -74.18
CA TYR A 42 1.62 -52.58 -74.87
C TYR A 42 2.15 -53.00 -76.24
N SER A 43 1.74 -54.18 -76.68
CA SER A 43 2.02 -54.69 -78.02
C SER A 43 1.17 -54.00 -79.07
N ASP A 44 1.54 -54.15 -80.34
CA ASP A 44 0.78 -53.62 -81.48
C ASP A 44 -0.65 -54.20 -81.57
N GLU A 45 -0.90 -55.31 -80.86
CA GLU A 45 -2.19 -56.00 -80.75
C GLU A 45 -3.00 -55.54 -79.51
N GLY A 46 -2.41 -54.69 -78.66
CA GLY A 46 -3.06 -54.08 -77.49
C GLY A 46 -2.84 -54.83 -76.17
N ASP A 47 -2.15 -55.96 -76.18
CA ASP A 47 -1.85 -56.74 -74.98
C ASP A 47 -0.67 -56.12 -74.19
N GLU A 48 -0.79 -56.07 -72.86
CA GLU A 48 0.25 -55.58 -71.95
C GLU A 48 1.49 -56.49 -71.98
N ILE A 49 2.63 -55.94 -72.42
CA ILE A 49 3.92 -56.65 -72.53
C ILE A 49 4.69 -56.57 -71.22
N SER A 50 4.75 -55.37 -70.61
CA SER A 50 5.56 -55.14 -69.42
C SER A 50 4.97 -54.02 -68.55
N ARG A 51 5.12 -54.12 -67.23
CA ARG A 51 4.78 -53.07 -66.27
C ARG A 51 5.97 -52.80 -65.36
N THR A 52 6.53 -51.61 -65.48
CA THR A 52 7.66 -51.17 -64.67
C THR A 52 7.17 -50.18 -63.63
N SER A 53 7.24 -50.59 -62.36
CA SER A 53 6.83 -49.71 -61.26
C SER A 53 7.84 -48.61 -61.00
N GLN A 54 7.35 -47.39 -60.81
CA GLN A 54 8.18 -46.21 -60.58
C GLN A 54 8.17 -45.80 -59.11
N ALA A 55 9.34 -45.38 -58.60
CA ALA A 55 9.43 -44.80 -57.28
C ALA A 55 8.61 -43.49 -57.22
N PRO A 56 7.90 -43.20 -56.11
CA PRO A 56 7.19 -41.95 -55.92
C PRO A 56 8.10 -40.75 -56.10
N LYS A 57 7.59 -39.68 -56.74
CA LYS A 57 8.32 -38.45 -56.97
C LYS A 57 8.18 -37.51 -55.77
N GLU A 58 9.30 -37.03 -55.25
CA GLU A 58 9.33 -35.95 -54.26
C GLU A 58 8.91 -34.62 -54.91
N VAL A 59 7.80 -34.06 -54.46
CA VAL A 59 7.31 -32.73 -54.89
C VAL A 59 7.33 -31.79 -53.69
N PRO A 60 8.13 -30.71 -53.72
CA PRO A 60 8.11 -29.72 -52.65
C PRO A 60 6.81 -28.93 -52.71
N ARG A 61 6.12 -28.83 -51.58
CA ARG A 61 4.94 -28.02 -51.36
C ARG A 61 5.23 -27.00 -50.26
N VAL A 62 4.99 -25.73 -50.55
CA VAL A 62 5.00 -24.68 -49.54
C VAL A 62 3.69 -24.77 -48.74
N VAL A 63 3.80 -24.91 -47.42
CA VAL A 63 2.68 -24.89 -46.49
C VAL A 63 2.88 -23.74 -45.51
N SER A 64 1.82 -22.99 -45.22
CA SER A 64 1.83 -21.99 -44.16
C SER A 64 1.45 -22.66 -42.84
N VAL A 65 2.28 -22.47 -41.81
CA VAL A 65 2.00 -22.95 -40.45
C VAL A 65 1.94 -21.75 -39.52
N SER A 66 0.81 -21.57 -38.84
CA SER A 66 0.66 -20.62 -37.74
C SER A 66 0.63 -21.37 -36.40
N ARG A 67 1.09 -20.70 -35.34
CA ARG A 67 1.01 -21.18 -33.96
C ARG A 67 0.15 -20.21 -33.16
N THR A 68 -0.61 -20.74 -32.21
CA THR A 68 -1.40 -19.93 -31.28
C THR A 68 -0.89 -20.18 -29.87
N PHE A 69 -0.64 -19.12 -29.11
CA PHE A 69 -0.09 -19.19 -27.76
C PHE A 69 -1.13 -18.75 -26.75
N ALA A 70 -1.60 -19.68 -25.92
CA ALA A 70 -2.49 -19.37 -24.80
C ALA A 70 -1.71 -18.72 -23.64
N ASP A 71 -0.53 -19.25 -23.35
CA ASP A 71 0.39 -18.80 -22.32
C ASP A 71 1.77 -18.52 -22.94
N LEU A 72 2.41 -17.44 -22.52
CA LEU A 72 3.75 -17.02 -22.98
C LEU A 72 4.86 -17.59 -22.10
N SER A 73 4.56 -18.12 -20.92
CA SER A 73 5.54 -18.64 -19.95
C SER A 73 6.38 -19.80 -20.47
N ALA A 74 5.84 -20.59 -21.41
CA ALA A 74 6.48 -21.74 -22.02
C ALA A 74 7.16 -21.43 -23.37
N VAL A 75 7.11 -20.18 -23.84
CA VAL A 75 7.76 -19.78 -25.10
C VAL A 75 9.25 -19.65 -24.86
N SER A 76 10.06 -20.25 -25.73
CA SER A 76 11.51 -20.17 -25.60
C SER A 76 12.03 -18.79 -25.96
N ASP A 77 13.12 -18.34 -25.33
CA ASP A 77 13.76 -17.05 -25.64
C ASP A 77 14.11 -16.93 -27.12
N ARG A 78 14.52 -18.03 -27.75
CA ARG A 78 14.81 -18.09 -29.19
C ARG A 78 13.58 -17.78 -30.05
N ASP A 79 12.40 -18.27 -29.68
CA ASP A 79 11.16 -17.98 -30.41
C ASP A 79 10.73 -16.52 -30.19
N LEU A 80 10.97 -15.96 -28.98
CA LEU A 80 10.73 -14.54 -28.68
C LEU A 80 11.67 -13.64 -29.48
N GLU A 81 12.97 -13.93 -29.50
CA GLU A 81 13.98 -13.21 -30.28
C GLU A 81 13.66 -13.23 -31.78
N GLY A 82 13.25 -14.39 -32.31
CA GLY A 82 12.80 -14.52 -33.69
C GLY A 82 11.57 -13.67 -34.04
N ALA A 83 10.79 -13.26 -33.03
CA ALA A 83 9.65 -12.35 -33.15
C ALA A 83 10.00 -10.89 -32.80
N GLY A 84 11.29 -10.57 -32.57
CA GLY A 84 11.74 -9.23 -32.17
C GLY A 84 11.28 -8.85 -30.75
N VAL A 85 11.15 -9.84 -29.86
CA VAL A 85 10.70 -9.67 -28.48
C VAL A 85 11.76 -10.18 -27.52
N SER A 86 11.97 -9.48 -26.40
CA SER A 86 12.81 -9.95 -25.31
C SER A 86 11.99 -10.02 -24.01
N CYS A 87 12.16 -11.10 -23.26
CA CYS A 87 11.67 -11.18 -21.88
C CYS A 87 12.65 -10.44 -20.97
N ILE A 88 12.14 -9.66 -20.02
CA ILE A 88 12.97 -8.98 -19.03
C ILE A 88 12.85 -9.63 -17.66
N ASP A 89 13.99 -9.83 -17.02
CA ASP A 89 14.08 -10.00 -15.58
C ASP A 89 14.17 -8.63 -14.94
N TYR A 90 13.47 -8.44 -13.82
CA TYR A 90 13.50 -7.19 -13.07
C TYR A 90 13.71 -7.46 -11.58
N ILE A 91 14.31 -6.49 -10.90
CA ILE A 91 14.50 -6.51 -9.46
C ILE A 91 13.41 -5.66 -8.80
N GLU A 92 12.72 -6.23 -7.81
CA GLU A 92 11.83 -5.48 -6.94
C GLU A 92 12.67 -4.61 -5.98
N THR A 93 12.55 -3.31 -6.13
CA THR A 93 13.19 -2.34 -5.23
C THR A 93 12.36 -2.19 -3.97
N PRO A 94 13.01 -2.03 -2.80
CA PRO A 94 12.29 -1.76 -1.56
C PRO A 94 11.51 -0.46 -1.69
N LYS A 95 10.29 -0.46 -1.14
CA LYS A 95 9.46 0.73 -1.02
C LYS A 95 10.23 1.82 -0.26
N PRO A 96 10.26 3.07 -0.74
CA PRO A 96 10.99 4.15 -0.08
C PRO A 96 10.44 4.42 1.33
N GLU A 97 11.28 4.98 2.19
CA GLU A 97 10.84 5.55 3.46
C GLU A 97 9.96 6.77 3.16
N LEU A 98 8.80 6.81 3.81
CA LEU A 98 7.81 7.87 3.63
C LEU A 98 7.86 8.82 4.82
N LEU A 99 7.82 10.12 4.53
CA LEU A 99 7.61 11.15 5.53
C LEU A 99 6.14 11.19 5.98
N GLU A 100 5.89 11.94 7.05
CA GLU A 100 4.52 12.23 7.50
C GLU A 100 3.75 12.92 6.34
N PHE A 101 2.53 12.44 6.06
CA PHE A 101 1.70 12.89 4.93
C PHE A 101 2.22 12.54 3.53
N GLU A 102 3.01 11.48 3.38
CA GLU A 102 3.32 10.90 2.07
C GLU A 102 2.65 9.55 1.84
N THR A 103 2.27 9.30 0.58
CA THR A 103 1.88 7.99 0.07
C THR A 103 2.84 7.56 -1.03
N VAL A 104 2.81 6.28 -1.37
CA VAL A 104 3.59 5.80 -2.50
C VAL A 104 2.81 4.78 -3.30
N THR A 105 2.91 4.94 -4.62
CA THR A 105 2.32 4.05 -5.60
C THR A 105 3.45 3.37 -6.38
N SER A 106 3.20 2.14 -6.83
CA SER A 106 4.16 1.46 -7.71
C SER A 106 4.19 2.21 -9.04
N GLY A 107 5.38 2.65 -9.45
CA GLY A 107 5.62 3.21 -10.77
C GLY A 107 5.86 2.12 -11.81
N GLU A 108 6.23 2.55 -13.02
CA GLU A 108 6.61 1.64 -14.10
C GLU A 108 8.00 1.04 -13.85
N LEU A 109 8.30 -0.07 -14.53
CA LEU A 109 9.66 -0.62 -14.51
C LEU A 109 10.58 0.32 -15.28
N ASP A 110 11.71 0.67 -14.68
CA ASP A 110 12.72 1.53 -15.31
C ASP A 110 14.06 0.79 -15.42
N LYS A 111 14.78 1.07 -16.50
CA LYS A 111 16.09 0.47 -16.76
C LYS A 111 17.16 1.39 -16.23
N SER A 112 17.79 0.97 -15.14
CA SER A 112 18.82 1.75 -14.47
C SER A 112 20.11 1.81 -15.31
N GLU A 113 21.03 2.70 -14.94
CA GLU A 113 22.29 2.95 -15.67
C GLU A 113 23.17 1.70 -15.83
N ASP A 114 23.04 0.72 -14.93
CA ASP A 114 23.71 -0.58 -14.99
C ASP A 114 23.02 -1.60 -15.92
N GLY A 115 21.96 -1.18 -16.62
CA GLY A 115 21.22 -1.98 -17.58
C GLY A 115 20.20 -2.94 -16.96
N VAL A 116 19.99 -2.88 -15.64
CA VAL A 116 19.06 -3.74 -14.92
C VAL A 116 17.70 -3.08 -14.77
N TRP A 117 16.64 -3.83 -15.05
CA TRP A 117 15.26 -3.36 -14.85
C TRP A 117 14.86 -3.43 -13.38
N ARG A 118 14.23 -2.36 -12.90
CA ARG A 118 13.84 -2.21 -11.49
C ARG A 118 12.43 -1.67 -11.37
N THR A 119 11.69 -2.08 -10.35
CA THR A 119 10.45 -1.38 -9.98
C THR A 119 10.77 0.03 -9.52
N THR A 120 9.93 0.99 -9.89
CA THR A 120 10.01 2.35 -9.38
C THR A 120 8.84 2.63 -8.45
N TRP A 121 8.96 3.69 -7.68
CA TRP A 121 7.97 4.12 -6.70
C TRP A 121 7.71 5.61 -6.90
N ALA A 122 6.45 6.00 -7.03
CA ALA A 122 6.05 7.41 -7.08
C ALA A 122 5.57 7.82 -5.69
N VAL A 123 6.35 8.66 -5.03
CA VAL A 123 5.97 9.26 -3.74
C VAL A 123 5.06 10.46 -4.04
N ASN A 124 3.88 10.48 -3.42
CA ASN A 124 2.89 11.53 -3.59
C ASN A 124 2.55 12.12 -2.23
N GLU A 125 2.45 13.45 -2.12
CA GLU A 125 1.91 14.09 -0.93
C GLU A 125 0.42 13.79 -0.79
N LEU A 126 -0.04 13.69 0.47
CA LEU A 126 -1.46 13.67 0.79
C LEU A 126 -2.12 14.98 0.33
N SER A 127 -3.44 14.93 0.13
CA SER A 127 -4.22 16.16 -0.01
C SER A 127 -4.16 16.97 1.29
N LEU A 128 -4.38 18.29 1.22
CA LEU A 128 -4.46 19.13 2.42
C LEU A 128 -5.56 18.63 3.38
N GLU A 129 -6.68 18.14 2.85
CA GLU A 129 -7.79 17.57 3.64
C GLU A 129 -7.33 16.34 4.43
N ASP A 130 -6.66 15.40 3.77
CA ASP A 130 -6.16 14.18 4.41
C ASP A 130 -5.04 14.48 5.41
N ALA A 131 -4.14 15.42 5.09
CA ALA A 131 -3.08 15.86 6.00
C ALA A 131 -3.66 16.53 7.26
N ARG A 132 -4.69 17.39 7.10
CA ARG A 132 -5.42 18.00 8.21
C ARG A 132 -6.07 16.94 9.09
N ALA A 133 -6.78 15.97 8.49
CA ALA A 133 -7.42 14.88 9.23
C ALA A 133 -6.40 14.04 10.01
N ALA A 134 -5.30 13.64 9.36
CA ALA A 134 -4.23 12.89 9.99
C ALA A 134 -3.59 13.67 11.16
N LYS A 135 -3.47 15.01 11.05
CA LYS A 135 -2.95 15.84 12.14
C LYS A 135 -3.91 15.91 13.34
N TYR A 136 -5.22 16.01 13.13
CA TYR A 136 -6.19 15.91 14.24
C TYR A 136 -6.19 14.54 14.93
N ASP A 137 -6.01 13.47 14.15
CA ASP A 137 -5.87 12.11 14.71
C ASP A 137 -4.61 12.01 15.58
N TRP A 138 -3.49 12.55 15.11
CA TRP A 138 -2.27 12.67 15.91
C TRP A 138 -2.52 13.48 17.19
N LEU A 139 -3.16 14.64 17.10
CA LEU A 139 -3.45 15.51 18.24
C LEU A 139 -4.31 14.79 19.28
N THR A 140 -5.34 14.07 18.83
CA THR A 140 -6.23 13.29 19.68
C THR A 140 -5.44 12.21 20.44
N LYS A 141 -4.55 11.50 19.77
CA LYS A 141 -3.68 10.49 20.39
C LYS A 141 -2.73 11.11 21.41
N ALA A 142 -2.07 12.21 21.06
CA ALA A 142 -1.14 12.93 21.93
C ALA A 142 -1.85 13.45 23.20
N ALA A 143 -3.00 14.10 23.03
CA ALA A 143 -3.80 14.62 24.14
C ALA A 143 -4.35 13.49 25.04
N THR A 144 -4.76 12.37 24.45
CA THR A 144 -5.21 11.19 25.20
C THR A 144 -4.06 10.61 26.03
N ALA A 145 -2.86 10.46 25.46
CA ALA A 145 -1.69 9.96 26.18
C ALA A 145 -1.29 10.89 27.33
N ALA A 146 -1.25 12.20 27.10
CA ALA A 146 -0.95 13.19 28.13
C ALA A 146 -2.03 13.21 29.24
N GLY A 147 -3.31 13.09 28.89
CA GLY A 147 -4.40 13.00 29.85
C GLY A 147 -4.37 11.71 30.68
N ALA A 148 -3.99 10.59 30.08
CA ALA A 148 -3.80 9.32 30.77
C ALA A 148 -2.64 9.42 31.79
N ALA A 149 -1.56 10.12 31.45
CA ALA A 149 -0.44 10.34 32.38
C ALA A 149 -0.86 11.10 33.65
N LEU A 150 -1.77 12.09 33.55
CA LEU A 150 -2.30 12.82 34.71
C LEU A 150 -3.14 11.94 35.66
N LYS A 151 -3.71 10.87 35.12
CA LYS A 151 -4.66 9.97 35.81
C LYS A 151 -4.04 8.61 36.14
N ASN A 152 -2.73 8.46 35.87
CA ASN A 152 -2.05 7.18 35.97
C ASN A 152 -2.21 6.55 37.37
N GLY A 153 -2.57 5.27 37.40
CA GLY A 153 -2.81 4.54 38.64
C GLY A 153 -4.22 4.61 39.21
N TYR A 154 -5.15 5.35 38.60
CA TYR A 154 -6.55 5.38 39.00
C TYR A 154 -7.46 4.74 37.92
N PRO A 155 -8.37 3.82 38.30
CA PRO A 155 -9.35 3.27 37.37
C PRO A 155 -10.42 4.31 37.00
N GLN A 156 -11.06 4.15 35.84
CA GLN A 156 -12.03 5.13 35.32
C GLN A 156 -13.18 5.43 36.30
N TRP A 157 -13.75 4.40 36.93
CA TRP A 157 -14.85 4.58 37.89
C TRP A 157 -14.45 5.45 39.10
N GLU A 158 -13.18 5.44 39.51
CA GLU A 158 -12.70 6.29 40.62
C GLU A 158 -12.54 7.74 40.17
N ILE A 159 -12.02 7.93 38.95
CA ILE A 159 -11.88 9.25 38.31
C ILE A 159 -13.25 9.92 38.16
N ASP A 160 -14.26 9.15 37.74
CA ASP A 160 -15.64 9.62 37.60
C ASP A 160 -16.23 10.09 38.94
N GLY A 161 -15.78 9.52 40.07
CA GLY A 161 -16.20 9.89 41.42
C GLY A 161 -15.42 11.03 42.07
N TRP A 162 -14.32 11.53 41.47
CA TRP A 162 -13.55 12.64 42.03
C TRP A 162 -14.37 13.91 42.33
N PRO A 163 -15.35 14.33 41.50
CA PRO A 163 -16.18 15.49 41.83
C PRO A 163 -16.94 15.36 43.14
N GLU A 164 -17.46 14.15 43.45
CA GLU A 164 -18.17 13.87 44.69
C GLU A 164 -17.22 13.88 45.89
N GLN A 165 -16.03 13.27 45.74
CA GLN A 165 -14.98 13.31 46.77
C GLN A 165 -14.55 14.76 47.09
N ILE A 166 -14.41 15.60 46.07
CA ILE A 166 -14.07 17.02 46.23
C ILE A 166 -15.21 17.79 46.92
N ALA A 167 -16.47 17.52 46.55
CA ALA A 167 -17.63 18.15 47.17
C ALA A 167 -17.71 17.82 48.68
N ASP A 168 -17.55 16.55 49.03
CA ASP A 168 -17.52 16.10 50.43
C ASP A 168 -16.32 16.67 51.18
N ALA A 169 -15.12 16.66 50.59
CA ALA A 169 -13.93 17.24 51.21
C ALA A 169 -14.12 18.75 51.48
N THR A 170 -14.71 19.47 50.53
CA THR A 170 -15.03 20.90 50.69
C THR A 170 -16.05 21.11 51.82
N ALA A 171 -17.09 20.29 51.88
CA ALA A 171 -18.11 20.37 52.93
C ALA A 171 -17.54 20.06 54.32
N ALA A 172 -16.72 19.02 54.46
CA ALA A 172 -16.07 18.63 55.72
C ALA A 172 -15.11 19.72 56.23
N ILE A 173 -14.34 20.34 55.34
CA ILE A 173 -13.42 21.44 55.71
C ILE A 173 -14.19 22.68 56.16
N ALA A 174 -15.29 23.01 55.48
CA ALA A 174 -16.13 24.16 55.84
C ALA A 174 -16.93 23.93 57.13
N ASN A 175 -17.39 22.71 57.35
CA ASN A 175 -18.16 22.30 58.52
C ASN A 175 -17.82 20.86 58.92
N PRO A 176 -17.07 20.65 60.03
CA PRO A 176 -16.77 19.32 60.55
C PRO A 176 -17.99 18.49 60.98
N LEU A 177 -19.21 19.02 60.96
CA LEU A 177 -20.45 18.28 61.21
C LEU A 177 -21.27 18.02 59.94
N ALA A 178 -20.76 18.39 58.76
CA ALA A 178 -21.43 18.09 57.49
C ALA A 178 -21.52 16.56 57.25
N ALA A 179 -22.62 16.15 56.63
CA ALA A 179 -22.77 14.80 56.10
C ALA A 179 -21.92 14.67 54.83
N THR A 180 -21.03 13.68 54.79
CA THR A 180 -20.08 13.48 53.69
C THR A 180 -20.00 12.01 53.36
N PRO A 181 -21.05 11.41 52.80
CA PRO A 181 -21.21 9.95 52.72
C PRO A 181 -20.11 9.24 51.93
N VAL A 182 -19.54 9.88 50.88
CA VAL A 182 -18.43 9.30 50.11
C VAL A 182 -17.17 9.32 50.96
N LEU A 183 -16.87 10.46 51.58
CA LEU A 183 -15.70 10.62 52.42
C LEU A 183 -15.78 9.77 53.71
N ASP A 184 -16.96 9.67 54.31
CA ASP A 184 -17.24 8.86 55.50
C ASP A 184 -17.04 7.36 55.18
N GLY A 185 -17.53 6.89 54.04
CA GLY A 185 -17.31 5.52 53.56
C GLY A 185 -15.83 5.22 53.34
N ILE A 186 -15.11 6.06 52.59
CA ILE A 186 -13.68 5.87 52.32
C ILE A 186 -12.86 5.94 53.62
N ALA A 187 -13.15 6.90 54.51
CA ALA A 187 -12.45 7.05 55.78
C ALA A 187 -12.70 5.86 56.71
N GLY A 188 -13.95 5.39 56.78
CA GLY A 188 -14.37 4.24 57.57
C GLY A 188 -13.67 2.95 57.13
N ASP A 189 -13.72 2.62 55.84
CA ASP A 189 -13.10 1.41 55.30
C ASP A 189 -11.57 1.42 55.42
N ARG A 190 -10.95 2.60 55.34
CA ARG A 190 -9.48 2.77 55.47
C ARG A 190 -9.00 2.94 56.91
N GLY A 191 -9.91 3.20 57.87
CA GLY A 191 -9.55 3.52 59.25
C GLY A 191 -8.73 4.81 59.40
N VAL A 192 -9.00 5.83 58.58
CA VAL A 192 -8.27 7.12 58.61
C VAL A 192 -9.16 8.26 59.11
N ASP A 193 -8.54 9.34 59.60
CA ASP A 193 -9.28 10.54 59.96
C ASP A 193 -9.91 11.21 58.73
N ARG A 194 -11.17 11.61 58.87
CA ARG A 194 -11.97 12.18 57.79
C ARG A 194 -11.46 13.54 57.34
N LEU A 195 -11.09 14.43 58.27
CA LEU A 195 -10.58 15.76 57.92
C LEU A 195 -9.18 15.67 57.30
N TRP A 196 -8.36 14.74 57.78
CA TRP A 196 -7.09 14.40 57.14
C TRP A 196 -7.30 13.93 55.69
N LEU A 197 -8.26 13.04 55.45
CA LEU A 197 -8.59 12.58 54.10
C LEU A 197 -9.11 13.73 53.22
N ALA A 198 -9.98 14.60 53.74
CA ALA A 198 -10.44 15.80 53.03
C ALA A 198 -9.27 16.69 52.61
N GLY A 199 -8.31 16.94 53.51
CA GLY A 199 -7.09 17.69 53.19
C GLY A 199 -6.28 17.05 52.06
N LYS A 200 -6.14 15.72 52.06
CA LYS A 200 -5.45 14.98 50.99
C LYS A 200 -6.17 15.02 49.65
N ILE A 201 -7.50 14.97 49.65
CA ILE A 201 -8.28 15.15 48.42
C ILE A 201 -8.08 16.56 47.85
N MET A 202 -8.13 17.59 48.69
CA MET A 202 -7.92 18.97 48.25
C MET A 202 -6.49 19.23 47.76
N GLU A 203 -5.48 18.64 48.40
CA GLU A 203 -4.08 18.69 47.96
C GLU A 203 -3.94 18.07 46.55
N LYS A 204 -4.46 16.86 46.34
CA LYS A 204 -4.44 16.19 45.03
C LYS A 204 -5.24 16.95 43.97
N ALA A 205 -6.43 17.45 44.31
CA ALA A 205 -7.24 18.26 43.40
C ALA A 205 -6.53 19.57 43.03
N GLY A 206 -5.82 20.18 43.98
CA GLY A 206 -5.01 21.38 43.77
C GLY A 206 -3.83 21.15 42.81
N ALA A 207 -3.23 19.96 42.80
CA ALA A 207 -2.21 19.59 41.82
C ALA A 207 -2.81 19.21 40.46
N TYR A 208 -3.92 18.47 40.45
CA TYR A 208 -4.56 18.00 39.22
C TYR A 208 -5.18 19.14 38.38
N ARG A 209 -5.93 20.05 39.00
CA ARG A 209 -6.65 21.13 38.30
C ARG A 209 -5.78 21.99 37.39
N PRO A 210 -4.66 22.57 37.84
CA PRO A 210 -3.81 23.39 36.96
C PRO A 210 -3.16 22.55 35.86
N ALA A 211 -2.76 21.31 36.14
CA ALA A 211 -2.19 20.41 35.14
C ALA A 211 -3.22 20.03 34.05
N TYR A 212 -4.45 19.71 34.46
CA TYR A 212 -5.56 19.45 33.55
C TYR A 212 -5.93 20.69 32.73
N GLY A 213 -5.99 21.87 33.37
CA GLY A 213 -6.24 23.14 32.68
C GLY A 213 -5.16 23.46 31.63
N ALA A 214 -3.88 23.27 31.98
CA ALA A 214 -2.77 23.44 31.05
C ALA A 214 -2.84 22.45 29.88
N LEU A 215 -3.20 21.19 30.13
CA LEU A 215 -3.41 20.18 29.08
C LEU A 215 -4.52 20.60 28.11
N CYS A 216 -5.67 21.04 28.62
CA CYS A 216 -6.77 21.54 27.80
C CYS A 216 -6.33 22.74 26.95
N GLY A 217 -5.61 23.69 27.55
CA GLY A 217 -5.07 24.86 26.84
C GLY A 217 -4.07 24.49 25.75
N LYS A 218 -3.14 23.56 26.03
CA LYS A 218 -2.18 23.04 25.03
C LYS A 218 -2.91 22.43 23.83
N ARG A 219 -3.92 21.59 24.07
CA ARG A 219 -4.72 20.99 23.00
C ARG A 219 -5.43 22.05 22.16
N GLN A 220 -6.11 23.00 22.81
CA GLN A 220 -6.85 24.07 22.13
C GLN A 220 -5.93 24.99 21.31
N ALA A 221 -4.75 25.30 21.82
CA ALA A 221 -3.76 26.11 21.10
C ALA A 221 -3.32 25.41 19.80
N ILE A 222 -3.07 24.10 19.86
CA ILE A 222 -2.72 23.31 18.67
C ILE A 222 -3.90 23.23 17.69
N GLU A 223 -5.15 23.06 18.18
CA GLU A 223 -6.34 23.10 17.33
C GLU A 223 -6.43 24.41 16.56
N SER A 224 -6.23 25.54 17.24
CA SER A 224 -6.21 26.86 16.62
C SER A 224 -5.06 27.05 15.64
N GLU A 225 -3.89 26.47 15.90
CA GLU A 225 -2.74 26.51 14.99
C GLU A 225 -3.01 25.72 13.70
N ILE A 226 -3.57 24.50 13.82
CA ILE A 226 -4.00 23.69 12.66
C ILE A 226 -5.02 24.45 11.82
N GLU A 227 -6.04 25.03 12.46
CA GLU A 227 -7.07 25.84 11.78
C GLU A 227 -6.45 27.05 11.08
N SER A 228 -5.60 27.81 11.79
CA SER A 228 -4.95 28.99 11.23
C SER A 228 -4.11 28.67 10.00
N ILE A 229 -3.38 27.56 9.97
CA ILE A 229 -2.58 27.15 8.81
C ILE A 229 -3.51 26.73 7.66
N CYS A 230 -4.54 25.93 7.94
CA CYS A 230 -5.44 25.43 6.90
C CYS A 230 -6.23 26.56 6.23
N ASP A 231 -6.62 27.57 7.00
CA ASP A 231 -7.47 28.66 6.55
C ASP A 231 -6.68 29.87 5.99
N ASP A 232 -5.34 29.86 6.06
CA ASP A 232 -4.49 30.92 5.51
C ASP A 232 -4.48 30.87 3.97
N GLU A 233 -5.15 31.81 3.32
CA GLU A 233 -5.22 31.90 1.86
C GLU A 233 -3.90 32.34 1.19
N SER A 234 -2.93 32.84 1.97
CA SER A 234 -1.63 33.25 1.44
C SER A 234 -0.66 32.09 1.22
N LEU A 235 -0.95 30.92 1.79
CA LEU A 235 -0.13 29.72 1.70
C LEU A 235 -0.64 28.77 0.61
N THR A 236 0.29 28.16 -0.12
CA THR A 236 0.01 27.02 -1.01
C THR A 236 -0.32 25.77 -0.20
N GLU A 237 -0.97 24.77 -0.81
CA GLU A 237 -1.29 23.51 -0.12
C GLU A 237 -0.03 22.79 0.40
N SER A 238 1.05 22.78 -0.38
CA SER A 238 2.32 22.15 0.03
C SER A 238 2.95 22.87 1.22
N GLU A 239 2.96 24.21 1.25
CA GLU A 239 3.43 24.98 2.41
C GLU A 239 2.59 24.72 3.67
N LYS A 240 1.27 24.59 3.52
CA LYS A 240 0.38 24.21 4.63
C LYS A 240 0.72 22.83 5.18
N ILE A 241 0.92 21.85 4.30
CA ILE A 241 1.30 20.49 4.68
C ILE A 241 2.64 20.50 5.43
N ASP A 242 3.62 21.26 4.95
CA ASP A 242 4.91 21.41 5.62
C ASP A 242 4.82 22.05 7.01
N LEU A 243 3.96 23.07 7.18
CA LEU A 243 3.72 23.66 8.49
C LEU A 243 2.98 22.70 9.42
N LEU A 244 1.99 21.96 8.92
CA LEU A 244 1.30 20.91 9.69
C LEU A 244 2.28 19.84 10.20
N ARG A 245 3.27 19.43 9.40
CA ARG A 245 4.33 18.48 9.83
C ARG A 245 5.12 19.02 11.04
N GLN A 246 5.36 20.34 11.09
CA GLN A 246 6.17 20.97 12.13
C GLN A 246 5.45 21.13 13.48
N ILE A 247 4.12 21.10 13.50
CA ILE A 247 3.35 21.17 14.75
C ILE A 247 3.68 19.96 15.62
N GLY A 248 4.23 20.24 16.81
CA GLY A 248 4.60 19.24 17.81
C GLY A 248 3.79 19.38 19.10
N TRP A 249 3.81 18.35 19.94
CA TRP A 249 3.28 18.46 21.29
C TRP A 249 4.26 19.27 22.13
N PRO A 250 3.87 20.40 22.74
CA PRO A 250 4.78 21.24 23.50
C PRO A 250 5.20 20.50 24.78
N GLU A 251 6.51 20.53 25.07
CA GLU A 251 7.09 20.01 26.32
C GLU A 251 6.42 20.62 27.57
#